data_AF-A0A383EVM4-F1
#
_entry.id   AF-A0A383EVM4-F1
#
_cell.length_a   1.000
_cell.length_b   1.000
_cell.length_c   1.000
_cell.angle_alpha   90.00
_cell.angle_beta   90.00
_cell.angle_gamma   90.00
#
_symmetry.space_group_name_H-M   'P 1'
#
loop_
_entity.id
_entity.type
_entity.pdbx_description
1 polymer ?
#
loop_
_entity_poly.entity_id
_entity_poly.type
_entity_poly.pdbx_seq_one_letter_code
_entity_poly.pdbx_strand_id
1 'polypeptide(L)'
;YGVEEDKLAVASAGCALYYVNQNFKGRIQHITSLSLLQKEGIMGLDAFTIRNLELFQSLSSQGIHGTLVGTIDKTVTAAGSRLLKNWLRQPLTDPEKINERLDRITEFIKDDGMVQDIQAHLKETADIERILARIASGKASPRDIINLGMSLERIPIVKDSIHKKNKMITKLLLRCADTDKITLSILNTVKIDPPPTTKKGGYIRIGFLPELDELRQLSADASQWMSNM
;
A
#
# COMPACT_ATOMS: atom_id res chain seq x y z
N TYR A 1 -17.17 7.99 15.69
CA TYR A 1 -16.81 8.18 14.27
C TYR A 1 -17.38 9.47 13.67
N GLY A 2 -18.00 10.35 14.48
CA GLY A 2 -18.49 11.66 14.02
C GLY A 2 -19.73 11.58 13.13
N VAL A 3 -20.20 10.36 12.79
CA VAL A 3 -21.42 10.09 12.02
C VAL A 3 -22.63 9.78 12.89
N GLU A 4 -22.46 9.64 14.22
CA GLU A 4 -23.52 9.08 15.09
C GLU A 4 -24.84 9.87 15.03
N GLU A 5 -24.76 11.19 14.81
CA GLU A 5 -25.94 12.07 14.77
C GLU A 5 -26.53 12.26 13.35
N ASP A 6 -25.82 11.86 12.29
CA ASP A 6 -26.29 11.96 10.91
C ASP A 6 -26.94 10.65 10.44
N LYS A 7 -28.26 10.56 10.63
CA LYS A 7 -29.06 9.38 10.26
C LYS A 7 -28.93 8.98 8.79
N LEU A 8 -28.77 9.95 7.87
CA LEU A 8 -28.64 9.67 6.44
C LEU A 8 -27.25 9.13 6.12
N ALA A 9 -26.20 9.68 6.73
CA ALA A 9 -24.84 9.17 6.60
C ALA A 9 -24.73 7.74 7.16
N VAL A 10 -25.32 7.47 8.32
CA VAL A 10 -25.36 6.13 8.93
C VAL A 10 -26.10 5.14 8.04
N ALA A 11 -27.29 5.50 7.52
CA ALA A 11 -28.04 4.64 6.62
C ALA A 11 -27.30 4.35 5.32
N SER A 12 -26.67 5.37 4.72
CA SER A 12 -25.91 5.24 3.48
C SER A 12 -24.66 4.37 3.66
N ALA A 13 -23.88 4.63 4.72
CA ALA A 13 -22.71 3.83 5.08
C ALA A 13 -23.10 2.39 5.42
N GLY A 14 -24.21 2.20 6.15
CA GLY A 14 -24.77 0.88 6.46
C GLY A 14 -25.16 0.11 5.20
N CYS A 15 -25.81 0.75 4.23
CA CYS A 15 -26.15 0.15 2.94
C CYS A 15 -24.89 -0.25 2.15
N ALA A 16 -23.90 0.64 2.06
CA ALA A 16 -22.64 0.35 1.39
C ALA A 16 -21.89 -0.82 2.07
N LEU A 17 -21.78 -0.81 3.40
CA LEU A 17 -21.16 -1.89 4.17
C LEU A 17 -21.93 -3.20 4.02
N TYR A 18 -23.26 -3.16 4.05
CA TYR A 18 -24.09 -4.34 3.81
C TYR A 18 -23.84 -4.93 2.42
N TYR A 19 -23.82 -4.09 1.38
CA TYR A 19 -23.52 -4.52 0.02
C TYR A 19 -22.13 -5.15 -0.09
N VAL A 20 -21.10 -4.49 0.46
CA VAL A 20 -19.74 -5.04 0.47
C VAL A 20 -19.71 -6.36 1.24
N ASN A 21 -20.38 -6.45 2.39
CA ASN A 21 -20.44 -7.65 3.21
C ASN A 21 -21.06 -8.84 2.44
N GLN A 22 -22.15 -8.60 1.72
CA GLN A 22 -22.82 -9.62 0.91
C GLN A 22 -21.95 -10.08 -0.27
N ASN A 23 -21.29 -9.15 -0.96
CA ASN A 23 -20.46 -9.47 -2.13
C ASN A 23 -19.09 -10.05 -1.78
N PHE A 24 -18.55 -9.72 -0.60
CA PHE A 24 -17.25 -10.20 -0.11
C PHE A 24 -17.37 -11.28 0.98
N LYS A 25 -18.56 -11.89 1.15
CA LYS A 25 -18.81 -13.02 2.06
C LYS A 25 -18.29 -12.79 3.49
N GLY A 26 -18.63 -11.67 4.12
CA GLY A 26 -18.22 -11.42 5.51
C GLY A 26 -16.81 -10.83 5.70
N ARG A 27 -16.00 -10.70 4.64
CA ARG A 27 -14.57 -10.37 4.74
C ARG A 27 -14.30 -8.85 4.78
N ILE A 28 -14.96 -8.14 5.68
CA ILE A 28 -14.89 -6.66 5.79
C ILE A 28 -14.07 -6.15 6.99
N GLN A 29 -13.43 -7.04 7.75
CA GLN A 29 -12.69 -6.71 8.99
C GLN A 29 -11.55 -5.68 8.80
N HIS A 30 -11.08 -5.48 7.57
CA HIS A 30 -10.07 -4.47 7.23
C HIS A 30 -10.62 -3.04 7.16
N ILE A 31 -11.94 -2.87 7.10
CA ILE A 31 -12.59 -1.58 7.21
C ILE A 31 -12.69 -1.26 8.71
N THR A 32 -11.62 -0.68 9.26
CA THR A 32 -11.47 -0.44 10.70
C THR A 32 -12.02 0.91 11.15
N SER A 33 -12.35 1.80 10.21
CA SER A 33 -12.88 3.11 10.52
C SER A 33 -13.86 3.60 9.46
N LEU A 34 -14.79 4.44 9.93
CA LEU A 34 -15.67 5.25 9.12
C LEU A 34 -15.47 6.69 9.59
N SER A 35 -15.37 7.66 8.70
CA SER A 35 -15.31 9.07 9.09
C SER A 35 -16.19 9.89 8.16
N LEU A 36 -16.92 10.87 8.70
CA LEU A 36 -17.49 11.90 7.85
C LEU A 36 -16.36 12.57 7.07
N LEU A 37 -16.59 12.82 5.80
CA LEU A 37 -15.74 13.71 5.03
C LEU A 37 -15.99 15.13 5.57
N GLN A 38 -15.24 15.53 6.59
CA GLN A 38 -15.30 16.89 7.11
C GLN A 38 -14.85 17.84 6.00
N LYS A 39 -15.71 18.81 5.66
CA LYS A 39 -15.33 19.92 4.77
C LYS A 39 -14.32 20.85 5.43
N GLU A 40 -14.20 20.80 6.75
CA GLU A 40 -13.26 21.59 7.53
C GLU A 40 -11.83 21.11 7.30
N GLY A 41 -10.91 22.03 6.99
CA GLY A 41 -9.51 21.73 6.76
C GLY A 41 -9.15 21.30 5.34
N ILE A 42 -10.13 21.17 4.44
CA ILE A 42 -9.92 20.90 3.00
C ILE A 42 -10.72 21.85 2.11
N MET A 43 -10.17 22.18 0.94
CA MET A 43 -10.82 23.04 -0.03
C MET A 43 -11.89 22.24 -0.80
N GLY A 44 -13.13 22.71 -0.76
CA GLY A 44 -14.21 22.14 -1.54
C GLY A 44 -14.04 22.46 -3.03
N LEU A 45 -13.66 21.46 -3.82
CA LEU A 45 -13.61 21.56 -5.28
C LEU A 45 -14.79 20.80 -5.87
N ASP A 46 -15.69 21.50 -6.54
CA ASP A 46 -16.79 20.87 -7.27
C ASP A 46 -16.30 20.20 -8.57
N ALA A 47 -17.15 19.35 -9.16
CA ALA A 47 -16.81 18.60 -10.36
C ALA A 47 -16.50 19.48 -11.58
N PHE A 48 -17.15 20.64 -11.73
CA PHE A 48 -16.84 21.60 -12.79
C PHE A 48 -15.48 22.23 -12.57
N THR A 49 -15.16 22.64 -11.33
CA THR A 49 -13.84 23.18 -10.99
C THR A 49 -12.73 22.17 -11.26
N ILE A 50 -12.87 20.92 -10.80
CA ILE A 50 -11.88 19.84 -11.04
C ILE A 50 -11.66 19.61 -12.55
N ARG A 51 -12.75 19.62 -13.32
CA ARG A 51 -12.73 19.42 -14.76
C ARG A 51 -12.09 20.60 -15.51
N ASN A 52 -12.46 21.84 -15.18
CA ASN A 52 -11.98 23.04 -15.86
C ASN A 52 -10.52 23.36 -15.54
N LEU A 53 -10.04 22.95 -14.36
CA LEU A 53 -8.61 22.99 -14.00
C LEU A 53 -7.81 21.83 -14.61
N GLU A 54 -8.46 20.92 -15.36
CA GLU A 54 -7.84 19.73 -15.96
C GLU A 54 -6.96 18.97 -14.94
N LEU A 55 -7.43 18.79 -13.70
CA LEU A 55 -6.58 18.22 -12.63
C LEU A 55 -6.17 16.77 -12.92
N PHE A 56 -7.09 15.98 -13.46
CA PHE A 56 -6.91 14.53 -13.67
C PHE A 56 -7.18 14.06 -15.10
N GLN A 57 -7.91 14.85 -15.88
CA GLN A 57 -8.31 14.51 -17.23
C GLN A 57 -8.33 15.78 -18.07
N SER A 58 -7.80 15.69 -19.29
CA SER A 58 -7.81 16.81 -20.21
C SER A 58 -9.18 16.98 -20.87
N LEU A 59 -9.54 18.23 -21.15
CA LEU A 59 -10.67 18.63 -21.98
C LEU A 59 -10.35 18.48 -23.47
N SER A 60 -9.08 18.64 -23.86
CA SER A 60 -8.64 18.62 -25.26
C SER A 60 -8.17 17.24 -25.72
N SER A 61 -7.60 16.44 -24.82
CA SER A 61 -7.16 15.07 -25.09
C SER A 61 -7.94 14.06 -24.24
N GLN A 62 -8.20 12.85 -24.77
CA GLN A 62 -8.80 11.76 -24.00
C GLN A 62 -7.76 11.07 -23.08
N GLY A 63 -7.13 11.83 -22.20
CA GLY A 63 -6.10 11.30 -21.31
C GLY A 63 -5.57 12.29 -20.29
N ILE A 64 -4.41 11.96 -19.72
CA ILE A 64 -3.72 12.76 -18.70
C ILE A 64 -2.74 13.78 -19.31
N HIS A 65 -2.52 13.76 -20.63
CA HIS A 65 -1.60 14.68 -21.27
C HIS A 65 -2.15 16.11 -21.18
N GLY A 66 -1.33 17.05 -20.72
CA GLY A 66 -1.74 18.44 -20.49
C GLY A 66 -2.45 18.70 -19.15
N THR A 67 -2.63 17.67 -18.32
CA THR A 67 -3.26 17.81 -16.98
C THR A 67 -2.23 18.18 -15.91
N LEU A 68 -2.70 18.71 -14.77
CA LEU A 68 -1.84 18.94 -13.61
C LEU A 68 -1.19 17.62 -13.15
N VAL A 69 -1.98 16.56 -12.99
CA VAL A 69 -1.45 15.26 -12.54
C VAL A 69 -0.44 14.67 -13.53
N GLY A 70 -0.67 14.79 -14.83
CA GLY A 70 0.27 14.32 -15.86
C GLY A 70 1.62 15.03 -15.79
N THR A 71 1.61 16.29 -15.34
CA THR A 71 2.82 17.10 -15.15
C THR A 71 3.58 16.70 -13.88
N ILE A 72 2.90 16.64 -12.73
CA ILE A 72 3.56 16.56 -11.41
C ILE A 72 3.70 15.13 -10.84
N ASP A 73 2.94 14.15 -11.33
CA ASP A 73 3.02 12.78 -10.82
C ASP A 73 4.28 12.08 -11.34
N LYS A 74 5.38 12.25 -10.60
CA LYS A 74 6.66 11.55 -10.77
C LYS A 74 6.89 10.54 -9.65
N THR A 75 5.82 10.08 -9.02
CA THR A 75 5.92 9.12 -7.93
C THR A 75 6.43 7.77 -8.44
N VAL A 76 7.22 7.09 -7.60
CA VAL A 76 7.85 5.81 -7.97
C VAL A 76 7.04 4.58 -7.53
N THR A 77 5.93 4.79 -6.82
CA THR A 77 5.02 3.74 -6.37
C THR A 77 3.58 4.06 -6.73
N ALA A 78 2.78 3.03 -7.01
CA ALA A 78 1.36 3.19 -7.30
C ALA A 78 0.58 3.80 -6.11
N ALA A 79 0.98 3.48 -4.88
CA ALA A 79 0.41 4.07 -3.67
C ALA A 79 0.73 5.57 -3.56
N GLY A 80 1.96 5.98 -3.92
CA GLY A 80 2.36 7.39 -3.99
C GLY A 80 1.51 8.17 -4.99
N SER A 81 1.32 7.64 -6.21
CA SER A 81 0.46 8.26 -7.24
C SER A 81 -0.97 8.45 -6.75
N ARG A 82 -1.54 7.44 -6.07
CA ARG A 82 -2.89 7.54 -5.48
C ARG A 82 -2.96 8.59 -4.38
N LEU A 83 -1.96 8.64 -3.50
CA LEU A 83 -1.89 9.64 -2.43
C LEU A 83 -1.81 11.05 -2.98
N LEU A 84 -0.95 11.28 -3.98
CA LEU A 84 -0.82 12.58 -4.66
C LEU A 84 -2.15 13.00 -5.30
N LYS A 85 -2.80 12.10 -6.03
CA LYS A 85 -4.12 12.35 -6.62
C LYS A 85 -5.17 12.67 -5.56
N ASN A 86 -5.12 12.00 -4.41
CA ASN A 86 -6.02 12.31 -3.30
C ASN A 86 -5.76 13.71 -2.72
N TRP A 87 -4.50 14.11 -2.55
CA TRP A 87 -4.14 15.46 -2.10
C TRP A 87 -4.57 16.55 -3.09
N LEU A 88 -4.48 16.29 -4.39
CA LEU A 88 -4.98 17.22 -5.41
C LEU A 88 -6.51 17.37 -5.38
N ARG A 89 -7.25 16.30 -5.04
CA ARG A 89 -8.72 16.36 -4.88
C ARG A 89 -9.14 17.08 -3.61
N GLN A 90 -8.32 17.02 -2.57
CA GLN A 90 -8.62 17.54 -1.24
C GLN A 90 -7.46 18.43 -0.76
N PRO A 91 -7.25 19.60 -1.39
CA PRO A 91 -6.21 20.52 -0.94
C PRO A 91 -6.45 20.93 0.51
N LEU A 92 -5.39 21.02 1.31
CA LEU A 92 -5.50 21.48 2.70
C LEU A 92 -5.81 22.97 2.76
N THR A 93 -6.60 23.39 3.75
CA THR A 93 -6.83 24.82 4.07
C THR A 93 -6.15 25.25 5.37
N ASP A 94 -5.60 24.30 6.12
CA ASP A 94 -4.93 24.48 7.40
C ASP A 94 -3.45 24.85 7.19
N PRO A 95 -3.04 26.10 7.50
CA PRO A 95 -1.67 26.56 7.25
C PRO A 95 -0.61 25.76 8.01
N GLU A 96 -0.91 25.26 9.21
CA GLU A 96 0.05 24.48 9.99
C GLU A 96 0.36 23.15 9.30
N LYS A 97 -0.67 22.45 8.82
CA LYS A 97 -0.50 21.19 8.07
C LYS A 97 0.18 21.40 6.72
N ILE A 98 -0.08 22.55 6.06
CA ILE A 98 0.61 22.92 4.82
C ILE A 98 2.10 23.13 5.10
N ASN A 99 2.44 23.93 6.12
CA ASN A 99 3.83 24.18 6.51
C ASN A 99 4.55 22.90 6.93
N GLU A 100 3.90 21.98 7.66
CA GLU A 100 4.52 20.69 8.00
C GLU A 100 4.90 19.87 6.76
N ARG A 101 4.12 19.94 5.67
CA ARG A 101 4.48 19.31 4.39
C ARG A 101 5.64 20.04 3.71
N LEU A 102 5.61 21.38 3.70
CA LEU A 102 6.67 22.20 3.10
C LEU A 102 8.01 22.03 3.81
N ASP A 103 8.03 21.90 5.13
CA ASP A 103 9.24 21.66 5.89
C ASP A 103 9.91 20.34 5.51
N ARG A 104 9.10 19.26 5.35
CA ARG A 104 9.60 17.96 4.88
C ARG A 104 10.14 18.04 3.46
N ILE A 105 9.45 18.75 2.57
CA ILE A 105 9.90 18.98 1.19
C ILE A 105 11.24 19.73 1.19
N THR A 106 11.38 20.74 2.05
CA THR A 106 12.61 21.54 2.19
C THR A 106 13.80 20.68 2.63
N GLU A 107 13.58 19.68 3.49
CA GLU A 107 14.62 18.71 3.86
C GLU A 107 15.03 17.82 2.68
N PHE A 108 14.09 17.39 1.83
CA PHE A 108 14.39 16.59 0.64
C PHE A 108 15.11 17.39 -0.46
N ILE A 109 14.71 18.63 -0.73
CA ILE A 109 15.31 19.46 -1.80
C ILE A 109 16.80 19.79 -1.51
N LYS A 110 17.21 19.75 -0.24
CA LYS A 110 18.61 20.04 0.15
C LYS A 110 19.57 18.86 -0.08
N ASP A 111 19.07 17.70 -0.47
CA ASP A 111 19.85 16.46 -0.51
C ASP A 111 19.37 15.50 -1.61
N ASP A 112 19.75 15.79 -2.85
CA ASP A 112 19.35 14.98 -4.02
C ASP A 112 19.82 13.52 -3.92
N GLY A 113 20.99 13.28 -3.31
CA GLY A 113 21.53 11.93 -3.09
C GLY A 113 20.62 11.11 -2.18
N MET A 114 20.20 11.68 -1.05
CA MET A 114 19.23 11.06 -0.15
C MET A 114 17.90 10.76 -0.86
N VAL A 115 17.41 11.68 -1.70
CA VAL A 115 16.17 11.48 -2.47
C VAL A 115 16.30 10.30 -3.44
N GLN A 116 17.40 10.22 -4.19
CA GLN A 116 17.64 9.15 -5.15
C GLN A 116 17.74 7.78 -4.47
N ASP A 117 18.43 7.70 -3.34
CA ASP A 117 18.58 6.47 -2.55
C ASP A 117 17.21 5.98 -2.02
N ILE A 118 16.43 6.87 -1.41
CA ILE A 118 15.08 6.56 -0.93
C ILE A 118 14.17 6.12 -2.10
N GLN A 119 14.25 6.81 -3.25
CA GLN A 119 13.47 6.43 -4.42
C GLN A 119 13.85 5.05 -4.96
N ALA A 120 15.14 4.68 -4.94
CA ALA A 120 15.60 3.35 -5.35
C ALA A 120 14.96 2.26 -4.47
N HIS A 121 14.97 2.45 -3.15
CA HIS A 121 14.33 1.52 -2.23
C HIS A 121 12.81 1.46 -2.35
N LEU A 122 12.15 2.61 -2.56
CA LEU A 122 10.69 2.65 -2.76
C LEU A 122 10.26 1.96 -4.05
N LYS A 123 11.05 2.02 -5.14
CA LYS A 123 10.76 1.32 -6.41
C LYS A 123 10.67 -0.19 -6.26
N GLU A 124 11.39 -0.75 -5.29
CA GLU A 124 11.40 -2.18 -5.02
C GLU A 124 10.23 -2.64 -4.13
N THR A 125 9.41 -1.70 -3.66
CA THR A 125 8.23 -2.04 -2.86
C THR A 125 7.04 -2.38 -3.76
N ALA A 126 6.31 -3.42 -3.37
CA ALA A 126 5.02 -3.74 -3.94
C ALA A 126 3.92 -2.83 -3.39
N ASP A 127 2.75 -2.88 -4.01
CA ASP A 127 1.57 -2.14 -3.57
C ASP A 127 0.98 -2.77 -2.29
N ILE A 128 1.56 -2.42 -1.13
CA ILE A 128 1.21 -2.96 0.19
C ILE A 128 -0.29 -2.79 0.48
N GLU A 129 -0.87 -1.62 0.18
CA GLU A 129 -2.29 -1.33 0.41
C GLU A 129 -3.20 -2.35 -0.31
N ARG A 130 -2.90 -2.64 -1.58
CA ARG A 130 -3.65 -3.64 -2.35
C ARG A 130 -3.39 -5.06 -1.89
N ILE A 131 -2.18 -5.38 -1.44
CA ILE A 131 -1.86 -6.69 -0.87
C ILE A 131 -2.67 -6.91 0.42
N LEU A 132 -2.70 -5.92 1.32
CA LEU A 132 -3.48 -5.99 2.56
C LEU A 132 -4.97 -6.18 2.28
N ALA A 133 -5.52 -5.51 1.28
CA ALA A 133 -6.91 -5.73 0.85
C ALA A 133 -7.15 -7.17 0.35
N ARG A 134 -6.19 -7.77 -0.37
CA ARG A 134 -6.27 -9.19 -0.80
C ARG A 134 -6.13 -10.15 0.38
N ILE A 135 -5.26 -9.86 1.35
CA ILE A 135 -5.10 -10.67 2.56
C ILE A 135 -6.40 -10.66 3.36
N ALA A 136 -6.95 -9.47 3.63
CA ALA A 136 -8.18 -9.32 4.38
C ALA A 136 -9.39 -9.96 3.69
N SER A 137 -9.43 -9.90 2.36
CA SER A 137 -10.45 -10.60 1.57
C SER A 137 -10.16 -12.07 1.34
N GLY A 138 -9.13 -12.66 1.96
CA GLY A 138 -8.77 -14.08 1.85
C GLY A 138 -8.49 -14.53 0.41
N LYS A 139 -7.95 -13.63 -0.41
CA LYS A 139 -7.64 -13.81 -1.84
C LYS A 139 -6.16 -13.60 -2.15
N ALA A 140 -5.33 -13.37 -1.13
CA ALA A 140 -3.90 -13.22 -1.32
C ALA A 140 -3.25 -14.52 -1.82
N SER A 141 -2.39 -14.38 -2.82
CA SER A 141 -1.53 -15.44 -3.32
C SER A 141 -0.23 -15.54 -2.50
N PRO A 142 0.51 -16.65 -2.57
CA PRO A 142 1.84 -16.71 -1.97
C PRO A 142 2.79 -15.62 -2.46
N ARG A 143 2.66 -15.22 -3.73
CA ARG A 143 3.41 -14.09 -4.31
C ARG A 143 3.08 -12.76 -3.64
N ASP A 144 1.82 -12.53 -3.30
CA ASP A 144 1.43 -11.35 -2.54
C ASP A 144 2.11 -11.33 -1.16
N ILE A 145 2.15 -12.48 -0.48
CA ILE A 145 2.75 -12.59 0.85
C ILE A 145 4.26 -12.35 0.81
N ILE A 146 5.01 -13.01 -0.09
CA ILE A 146 6.45 -12.77 -0.18
C ILE A 146 6.78 -11.33 -0.59
N ASN A 147 6.02 -10.75 -1.53
CA ASN A 147 6.19 -9.35 -1.94
C ASN A 147 5.90 -8.38 -0.79
N LEU A 148 4.93 -8.69 0.09
CA LEU A 148 4.72 -7.93 1.31
C LEU A 148 5.95 -7.99 2.21
N GLY A 149 6.48 -9.19 2.47
CA GLY A 149 7.69 -9.35 3.28
C GLY A 149 8.88 -8.54 2.75
N MET A 150 9.17 -8.67 1.45
CA MET A 150 10.24 -7.90 0.79
C MET A 150 10.00 -6.39 0.85
N SER A 151 8.75 -5.95 0.72
CA SER A 151 8.43 -4.51 0.82
C SER A 151 8.62 -3.97 2.23
N LEU A 152 8.24 -4.76 3.25
CA LEU A 152 8.40 -4.38 4.65
C LEU A 152 9.88 -4.35 5.07
N GLU A 153 10.71 -5.24 4.52
CA GLU A 153 12.16 -5.24 4.72
C GLU A 153 12.83 -3.93 4.24
N ARG A 154 12.22 -3.21 3.29
CA ARG A 154 12.72 -1.90 2.84
C ARG A 154 12.48 -0.76 3.84
N ILE A 155 11.53 -0.89 4.77
CA ILE A 155 11.19 0.16 5.73
C ILE A 155 12.40 0.58 6.59
N PRO A 156 13.11 -0.33 7.28
CA PRO A 156 14.28 0.07 8.08
C PRO A 156 15.38 0.69 7.21
N ILE A 157 15.61 0.16 6.00
CA ILE A 157 16.61 0.69 5.06
C ILE A 157 16.30 2.15 4.70
N VAL A 158 15.04 2.45 4.35
CA VAL A 158 14.60 3.83 4.07
C VAL A 158 14.76 4.73 5.30
N LYS A 159 14.52 4.22 6.51
CA LYS A 159 14.73 4.98 7.76
C LYS A 159 16.21 5.32 7.94
N ASP A 160 17.11 4.40 7.65
CA ASP A 160 18.56 4.56 7.80
C ASP A 160 19.18 5.49 6.74
N SER A 161 18.59 5.58 5.55
CA SER A 161 18.98 6.55 4.51
C SER A 161 18.76 8.01 4.92
N ILE A 162 17.98 8.28 5.97
CA ILE A 162 17.64 9.65 6.38
C ILE A 162 18.64 10.20 7.40
N HIS A 163 19.29 11.29 7.02
CA HIS A 163 20.25 11.96 7.88
C HIS A 163 19.60 12.53 9.16
N LYS A 164 20.31 12.40 10.30
CA LYS A 164 19.87 12.89 11.62
C LYS A 164 19.51 14.39 11.67
N LYS A 165 20.04 15.19 10.74
CA LYS A 165 19.73 16.62 10.59
C LYS A 165 18.29 16.88 10.13
N ASN A 166 17.65 15.90 9.48
CA ASN A 166 16.33 16.00 8.87
C ASN A 166 15.23 15.62 9.88
N LYS A 167 14.93 16.54 10.80
CA LYS A 167 14.02 16.29 11.94
C LYS A 167 12.57 16.07 11.49
N MET A 168 12.12 16.75 10.45
CA MET A 168 10.72 16.72 10.03
C MET A 168 10.36 15.41 9.32
N ILE A 169 11.27 14.90 8.49
CA ILE A 169 11.14 13.56 7.90
C ILE A 169 11.31 12.49 8.98
N THR A 170 12.27 12.64 9.90
CA THR A 170 12.44 11.69 11.02
C THR A 170 11.16 11.58 11.86
N LYS A 171 10.52 12.71 12.19
CA LYS A 171 9.24 12.75 12.90
C LYS A 171 8.13 12.01 12.15
N LEU A 172 8.08 12.10 10.82
CA LEU A 172 7.13 11.36 10.00
C LEU A 172 7.35 9.84 10.13
N LEU A 173 8.62 9.40 10.07
CA LEU A 173 8.98 7.98 10.13
C LEU A 173 8.76 7.34 11.50
N LEU A 174 8.76 8.12 12.58
CA LEU A 174 8.37 7.62 13.92
C LEU A 174 6.93 7.09 13.97
N ARG A 175 6.09 7.45 12.98
CA ARG A 175 4.72 6.92 12.85
C ARG A 175 4.67 5.54 12.21
N CYS A 176 5.76 5.08 11.58
CA CYS A 176 5.82 3.75 11.00
C CYS A 176 5.91 2.72 12.13
N ALA A 177 4.98 1.77 12.14
CA ALA A 177 5.02 0.63 13.05
C ALA A 177 6.32 -0.17 12.89
N ASP A 178 6.73 -0.82 13.97
CA ASP A 178 7.73 -1.89 13.90
C ASP A 178 7.10 -3.12 13.24
N THR A 179 7.68 -3.54 12.12
CA THR A 179 7.21 -4.67 11.32
C THR A 179 8.21 -5.82 11.30
N ASP A 180 9.30 -5.77 12.07
CA ASP A 180 10.41 -6.71 11.95
C ASP A 180 9.98 -8.15 12.18
N LYS A 181 9.14 -8.37 13.20
CA LYS A 181 8.61 -9.71 13.52
C LYS A 181 7.79 -10.30 12.37
N ILE A 182 6.93 -9.51 11.73
CA ILE A 182 6.09 -10.01 10.62
C ILE A 182 6.91 -10.17 9.34
N THR A 183 7.86 -9.27 9.09
CA THR A 183 8.80 -9.36 7.98
C THR A 183 9.60 -10.65 8.06
N LEU A 184 10.26 -10.92 9.19
CA LEU A 184 11.04 -12.14 9.42
C LEU A 184 10.17 -13.40 9.32
N SER A 185 8.96 -13.37 9.87
CA SER A 185 8.02 -14.48 9.76
C SER A 185 7.71 -14.81 8.30
N ILE A 186 7.40 -13.80 7.48
CA ILE A 186 7.11 -14.00 6.06
C ILE A 186 8.34 -14.54 5.32
N LEU A 187 9.49 -13.87 5.47
CA LEU A 187 10.70 -14.20 4.71
C LEU A 187 11.25 -15.60 5.04
N ASN A 188 11.10 -16.05 6.29
CA ASN A 188 11.50 -17.40 6.71
C ASN A 188 10.48 -18.48 6.35
N THR A 189 9.21 -18.13 6.12
CA THR A 189 8.14 -19.10 5.85
C THR A 189 7.93 -19.33 4.35
N VAL A 190 7.93 -18.27 3.54
CA VAL A 190 7.55 -18.34 2.13
C VAL A 190 8.79 -18.41 1.25
N LYS A 191 8.74 -19.20 0.17
CA LYS A 191 9.80 -19.22 -0.85
C LYS A 191 9.90 -17.86 -1.56
N ILE A 192 11.10 -17.54 -2.06
CA ILE A 192 11.40 -16.31 -2.80
C ILE A 192 10.62 -16.27 -4.13
N ASP A 193 10.54 -17.39 -4.85
CA ASP A 193 9.71 -17.53 -6.06
C ASP A 193 8.62 -18.59 -5.83
N PRO A 194 7.53 -18.23 -5.12
CA PRO A 194 6.46 -19.16 -4.89
C PRO A 194 5.54 -19.23 -6.13
N PRO A 195 4.87 -20.38 -6.35
CA PRO A 195 3.90 -20.51 -7.42
C PRO A 195 2.76 -19.49 -7.27
N PRO A 196 2.12 -19.10 -8.40
CA PRO A 196 1.09 -18.06 -8.39
C PRO A 196 -0.20 -18.49 -7.68
N THR A 197 -0.38 -19.79 -7.44
CA THR A 197 -1.59 -20.33 -6.81
C THR A 197 -1.21 -21.23 -5.64
N THR A 198 -2.09 -21.31 -4.65
CA THR A 198 -1.94 -22.22 -3.51
C THR A 198 -2.26 -23.68 -3.84
N LYS A 199 -2.98 -23.95 -4.94
CA LYS A 199 -3.54 -25.28 -5.26
C LYS A 199 -2.48 -26.38 -5.40
N LYS A 200 -1.30 -26.06 -5.92
CA LYS A 200 -0.24 -27.04 -6.19
C LYS A 200 0.79 -27.16 -5.05
N GLY A 201 0.58 -26.46 -3.93
CA GLY A 201 1.57 -26.40 -2.86
C GLY A 201 2.87 -25.72 -3.31
N GLY A 202 4.00 -26.09 -2.70
CA GLY A 202 5.33 -25.68 -3.15
C GLY A 202 5.78 -24.27 -2.77
N TYR A 203 4.98 -23.50 -2.03
CA TYR A 203 5.27 -22.11 -1.65
C TYR A 203 5.91 -21.93 -0.27
N ILE A 204 5.87 -22.94 0.60
CA ILE A 204 6.54 -22.90 1.92
C ILE A 204 8.02 -23.28 1.75
N ARG A 205 8.92 -22.55 2.39
CA ARG A 205 10.38 -22.76 2.37
C ARG A 205 10.73 -24.15 2.94
N ILE A 206 11.81 -24.75 2.44
CA ILE A 206 12.39 -25.97 3.00
C ILE A 206 13.04 -25.62 4.35
N GLY A 207 12.94 -26.50 5.33
CA GLY A 207 13.42 -26.32 6.70
C GLY A 207 12.46 -25.53 7.59
N PHE A 208 11.32 -25.07 7.07
CA PHE A 208 10.32 -24.36 7.88
C PHE A 208 9.52 -25.33 8.76
N LEU A 209 9.12 -26.47 8.20
CA LEU A 209 8.36 -27.50 8.92
C LEU A 209 8.90 -28.88 8.53
N PRO A 210 9.61 -29.59 9.42
CA PRO A 210 10.24 -30.87 9.11
C PRO A 210 9.27 -31.90 8.54
N GLU A 211 8.07 -32.01 9.11
CA GLU A 211 7.02 -32.92 8.66
C GLU A 211 6.61 -32.66 7.20
N LEU A 212 6.54 -31.39 6.79
CA LEU A 212 6.21 -31.03 5.42
C LEU A 212 7.34 -31.39 4.45
N ASP A 213 8.59 -31.28 4.90
CA ASP A 213 9.75 -31.62 4.08
C ASP A 213 9.91 -33.13 3.91
N GLU A 214 9.65 -33.92 4.96
CA GLU A 214 9.58 -35.38 4.87
C GLU A 214 8.51 -35.84 3.87
N LEU A 215 7.29 -35.27 3.94
CA LEU A 215 6.21 -35.58 3.00
C LEU A 215 6.58 -35.24 1.54
N ARG A 216 7.32 -34.14 1.32
CA ARG A 216 7.81 -33.76 -0.01
C ARG A 216 8.84 -34.75 -0.53
N GLN A 217 9.75 -35.21 0.34
CA GLN A 217 10.77 -36.19 0.00
C GLN A 217 10.14 -37.53 -0.40
N LEU A 218 9.22 -38.05 0.43
CA LEU A 218 8.47 -39.27 0.13
C LEU A 218 7.72 -39.19 -1.21
N SER A 219 7.10 -38.04 -1.51
CA SER A 219 6.41 -37.83 -2.79
C SER A 219 7.36 -37.78 -3.99
N ALA A 220 8.56 -37.24 -3.81
CA ALA A 220 9.57 -37.17 -4.87
C ALA A 220 10.15 -38.56 -5.14
N ASP A 221 10.48 -39.31 -4.09
CA ASP A 221 11.01 -40.68 -4.16
C ASP A 221 10.03 -41.62 -4.86
N ALA A 222 8.74 -41.55 -4.53
CA ALA A 222 7.69 -42.33 -5.19
C ALA A 222 7.57 -42.00 -6.69
N SER A 223 7.67 -40.72 -7.05
CA SER A 223 7.61 -40.27 -8.45
C SER A 223 8.82 -40.74 -9.24
N GLN A 224 10.01 -40.72 -8.64
CA GLN A 224 11.24 -41.20 -9.25
C GLN A 224 11.24 -42.71 -9.42
N TRP A 225 10.74 -43.46 -8.44
CA TRP A 225 10.57 -44.90 -8.54
C TRP A 225 9.65 -45.30 -9.70
N MET A 226 8.51 -44.62 -9.86
CA MET A 226 7.59 -44.86 -10.99
C MET A 226 8.19 -44.51 -12.35
N SER A 227 9.06 -43.49 -12.43
CA SER A 227 9.69 -43.09 -13.69
C SER A 227 10.83 -44.00 -14.13
N ASN A 228 11.39 -44.78 -13.20
CA ASN A 228 12.50 -45.71 -13.45
C ASN A 228 12.02 -47.15 -13.73
N MET A 229 10.70 -47.34 -13.85
CA MET A 229 10.02 -48.60 -14.15
C MET A 229 9.61 -48.65 -15.62
#